data_AF-A0A1V1STI4-F1
#
_entry.id   AF-A0A1V1STI4-F1
#
_cell.length_a   1.000
_cell.length_b   1.000
_cell.length_c   1.000
_cell.angle_alpha   90.00
_cell.angle_beta   90.00
_cell.angle_gamma   90.00
#
_symmetry.space_group_name_H-M   'P 1'
#
loop_
_entity.id
_entity.type
_entity.pdbx_description
1 polymer ?
#
loop_
_entity_poly.entity_id
_entity_poly.type
_entity_poly.pdbx_seq_one_letter_code
_entity_poly.pdbx_strand_id
1 'polypeptide(L)' 'MRLLNTETLKLESFPNQRPSYAILSHTWGRDEVLFEDIQGGVWIEKWKDKAGAGKVLKAAAIAAGTGIEHR' A
#
# COMPACT_ATOMS: atom_id res chain seq x y z
N MET A 1 -1.08 12.19 -7.03
CA MET A 1 -1.39 11.27 -5.91
C MET A 1 -0.23 10.32 -5.66
N ARG A 2 -0.16 9.69 -4.49
CA ARG A 2 0.79 8.60 -4.21
C ARG A 2 0.02 7.32 -3.94
N LEU A 3 0.39 6.24 -4.61
CA LEU A 3 -0.28 4.95 -4.47
C LEU A 3 0.73 3.88 -4.05
N LEU A 4 0.23 2.86 -3.37
CA LEU A 4 1.03 1.69 -3.03
C LEU A 4 0.97 0.69 -4.20
N ASN A 5 2.12 0.36 -4.76
CA ASN A 5 2.23 -0.70 -5.76
C ASN A 5 1.97 -2.06 -5.09
N THR A 6 1.05 -2.86 -5.64
CA THR A 6 0.62 -4.12 -5.00
C THR A 6 1.64 -5.25 -5.06
N GLU A 7 2.57 -5.22 -6.02
CA GLU A 7 3.62 -6.22 -6.19
C GLU A 7 4.87 -5.86 -5.39
N THR A 8 5.30 -4.60 -5.50
CA THR A 8 6.56 -4.14 -4.89
C THR A 8 6.37 -3.56 -3.50
N LEU A 9 5.14 -3.23 -3.11
CA LEU A 9 4.77 -2.57 -1.86
C LEU A 9 5.50 -1.24 -1.64
N LYS A 10 5.86 -0.57 -2.73
CA LYS A 10 6.48 0.76 -2.73
C LYS A 10 5.46 1.84 -3.03
N LEU A 11 5.75 3.04 -2.55
CA LEU A 11 5.00 4.23 -2.93
C LEU A 11 5.45 4.74 -4.29
N GLU A 12 4.50 4.85 -5.21
CA GLU A 12 4.68 5.43 -6.53
C GLU A 12 3.93 6.77 -6.63
N SER A 13 4.54 7.74 -7.33
CA SER A 13 4.01 9.10 -7.44
C SER A 13 3.43 9.35 -8.83
N PHE A 14 2.16 9.77 -8.85
CA PHE A 14 1.40 10.10 -10.05
C PHE A 14 0.98 11.58 -9.99
N PRO A 15 1.88 12.53 -10.31
CA PRO A 15 1.61 13.96 -10.13
C PRO A 15 0.50 14.48 -11.07
N ASN A 16 0.46 14.00 -12.32
CA ASN A 16 -0.48 14.46 -13.36
C ASN A 16 -1.33 13.33 -13.94
N GLN A 17 -1.38 12.19 -13.26
CA GLN A 17 -2.12 11.01 -13.72
C GLN A 17 -3.13 10.58 -12.65
N ARG A 18 -4.26 10.06 -13.11
CA ARG A 18 -5.27 9.41 -12.28
C ARG A 18 -5.33 7.95 -12.69
N PRO A 19 -4.38 7.13 -12.22
CA PRO A 19 -4.41 5.71 -12.49
C PRO A 19 -5.67 5.05 -11.92
N SER A 20 -6.00 3.84 -12.36
CA SER A 20 -6.97 2.99 -11.68
C SER A 20 -6.35 2.54 -10.36
N TYR A 21 -7.10 2.64 -9.26
CA TYR A 21 -6.63 2.27 -7.93
C TYR A 21 -7.76 1.73 -7.07
N ALA A 22 -7.39 0.94 -6.06
CA ALA A 22 -8.29 0.56 -4.98
C ALA A 22 -8.01 1.43 -3.75
N ILE A 23 -9.04 1.65 -2.94
CA ILE A 23 -8.92 2.33 -1.64
C ILE A 23 -9.09 1.30 -0.53
N LEU A 24 -8.14 1.27 0.41
CA LEU A 24 -8.32 0.56 1.67
C LEU A 24 -9.04 1.48 2.67
N SER A 25 -10.35 1.30 2.81
CA SER A 25 -11.14 1.95 3.86
C SER A 25 -11.17 1.05 5.10
N HIS A 26 -10.45 1.45 6.15
CA HIS A 26 -10.35 0.68 7.39
C HIS A 26 -10.32 1.61 8.60
N THR A 27 -10.64 1.06 9.78
CA THR A 27 -10.48 1.76 11.05
C THR A 27 -9.06 1.61 11.57
N TRP A 28 -8.47 2.72 12.00
CA TRP A 28 -7.16 2.76 12.64
C TRP A 28 -7.16 1.98 13.95
N GLY A 29 -6.07 1.26 14.20
CA GLY A 29 -5.77 0.57 15.45
C GLY A 29 -4.50 1.11 16.11
N ARG A 30 -3.95 0.32 17.03
CA ARG A 30 -2.60 0.55 17.56
C ARG A 30 -1.58 0.10 16.54
N ASP A 31 -0.45 0.79 16.49
CA ASP A 31 0.73 0.41 15.67
C ASP A 31 0.37 0.14 14.20
N GLU A 32 -0.25 1.12 13.57
CA GLU A 32 -0.61 1.10 12.15
C GLU A 32 0.59 1.44 11.25
N VAL A 33 0.50 1.05 9.99
CA VAL A 33 1.50 1.39 8.97
C VAL A 33 1.30 2.83 8.53
N LEU A 34 2.33 3.63 8.69
CA LEU A 34 2.38 5.04 8.34
C LEU A 34 3.08 5.23 7.00
N PHE A 35 2.91 6.42 6.44
CA PHE A 35 3.59 6.82 5.22
C PHE A 35 5.13 6.73 5.35
N GLU A 36 5.68 7.17 6.48
CA GLU A 36 7.13 7.17 6.74
C GLU A 36 7.73 5.77 6.78
N ASP A 37 6.95 4.78 7.22
CA ASP A 37 7.38 3.37 7.25
C ASP A 37 7.66 2.81 5.85
N ILE A 38 6.93 3.32 4.85
CA ILE A 38 6.99 2.86 3.46
C ILE A 38 7.92 3.76 2.62
N GLN A 39 7.98 5.07 2.92
CA GLN A 39 8.76 6.03 2.15
C GLN A 39 10.27 5.71 2.13
N GLY A 40 10.78 5.01 3.15
CA GLY A 40 12.19 4.64 3.30
C GLY A 40 12.70 3.46 2.45
N GLY A 41 11.92 2.95 1.48
CA GLY A 41 12.36 1.95 0.50
C GLY A 41 11.59 0.62 0.52
N VAL A 42 12.10 -0.39 -0.19
CA VAL A 42 11.47 -1.71 -0.47
C VAL A 42 11.29 -2.61 0.76
N TRP A 43 11.66 -2.12 1.93
CA TRP A 43 11.86 -2.96 3.10
C TRP A 43 10.55 -3.13 3.83
N ILE A 44 9.67 -3.99 3.30
CA ILE A 44 8.50 -4.51 4.02
C ILE A 44 8.91 -4.96 5.44
N GLU A 45 10.15 -5.43 5.60
CA GLU A 45 10.75 -5.83 6.88
C GLU A 45 10.71 -4.76 7.96
N LYS A 46 10.67 -3.47 7.61
CA LYS A 46 10.60 -2.38 8.59
C LYS A 46 9.22 -2.25 9.24
N TRP A 47 8.17 -2.74 8.58
CA TRP A 47 6.80 -2.53 9.02
C TRP A 47 5.93 -3.78 8.98
N LYS A 48 6.44 -4.93 8.52
CA LYS A 48 5.71 -6.21 8.46
C LYS A 48 5.19 -6.66 9.82
N ASP A 49 5.91 -6.30 10.89
CA ASP A 49 5.57 -6.68 12.26
C ASP A 49 4.57 -5.71 12.92
N LYS A 50 4.24 -4.60 12.25
CA LYS A 50 3.22 -3.66 12.73
C LYS A 50 1.85 -4.31 12.70
N ALA A 51 1.02 -4.03 13.70
CA ALA A 51 -0.34 -4.57 13.77
C ALA A 51 -1.20 -4.20 12.55
N GLY A 52 -0.96 -3.02 11.96
CA GLY A 52 -1.61 -2.58 10.72
C GLY A 52 -1.19 -3.31 9.44
N ALA A 53 -0.03 -3.98 9.44
CA ALA A 53 0.60 -4.50 8.23
C ALA A 53 -0.30 -5.51 7.51
N GLY A 54 -0.95 -6.40 8.27
CA GLY A 54 -1.86 -7.40 7.70
C GLY A 54 -3.02 -6.79 6.92
N LYS A 55 -3.51 -5.60 7.31
CA LYS A 55 -4.58 -4.90 6.60
C LYS A 55 -4.09 -4.41 5.24
N VAL A 56 -2.93 -3.77 5.21
CA VAL A 56 -2.30 -3.24 4.00
C VAL A 56 -1.99 -4.37 3.02
N LEU A 57 -1.34 -5.44 3.50
CA LEU A 57 -0.93 -6.58 2.68
C LEU A 57 -2.13 -7.34 2.10
N LYS A 58 -3.16 -7.57 2.91
CA LYS A 58 -4.38 -8.23 2.44
C LYS A 58 -5.12 -7.36 1.41
N ALA A 59 -5.18 -6.06 1.62
CA ALA A 59 -5.79 -5.14 0.67
C ALA A 59 -5.02 -5.11 -0.66
N ALA A 60 -3.68 -5.08 -0.61
CA ALA A 60 -2.82 -5.14 -1.80
C ALA A 60 -3.04 -6.45 -2.58
N ALA A 61 -3.09 -7.60 -1.88
CA ALA A 61 -3.35 -8.89 -2.51
C ALA A 61 -4.73 -8.96 -3.19
N ILE A 62 -5.77 -8.40 -2.55
CA ILE A 62 -7.11 -8.31 -3.16
C ILE A 62 -7.07 -7.42 -4.40
N ALA A 63 -6.45 -6.23 -4.31
CA ALA A 63 -6.35 -5.29 -5.42
C ALA A 63 -5.64 -5.92 -6.63
N ALA A 64 -4.52 -6.63 -6.39
CA ALA A 64 -3.79 -7.37 -7.42
C ALA A 64 -4.65 -8.45 -8.10
N GLY A 65 -5.39 -9.23 -7.31
CA GLY A 65 -6.28 -10.28 -7.82
C GLY A 65 -7.53 -9.78 -8.56
N THR A 66 -7.93 -8.51 -8.36
CA THR A 66 -9.10 -7.91 -9.00
C THR A 66 -8.83 -7.28 -10.37
N GLY A 67 -7.60 -7.39 -10.90
CA GLY A 67 -7.27 -6.91 -12.26
C GLY A 67 -7.15 -5.39 -12.36
N ILE A 68 -6.93 -4.69 -11.24
CA ILE A 68 -6.60 -3.26 -11.23
C ILE A 68 -5.11 -3.13 -11.54
N GLU A 69 -4.70 -3.57 -12.72
CA GLU A 69 -3.34 -3.36 -13.22
C GLU A 69 -3.24 -1.96 -13.82
N HIS A 70 -2.17 -1.25 -13.46
CA HIS A 70 -1.78 -0.02 -14.13
C HIS A 70 -0.71 -0.37 -15.17
N ARG A 71 -1.05 -0.21 -16.46
CA ARG A 71 -0.13 -0.38 -17.59
C ARG A 71 0.25 0.97 -18.16
#